data_AF-A0AAV1J0V4-F1
#
_entry.id   AF-A0AAV1J0V4-F1
#
_cell.length_a   1.000
_cell.length_b   1.000
_cell.length_c   1.000
_cell.angle_alpha   90.00
_cell.angle_beta   90.00
_cell.angle_gamma   90.00
#
_symmetry.space_group_name_H-M   'P 1'
#
loop_
_entity.id
_entity.type
_entity.pdbx_description
1 polymer ?
#
loop_
_entity_poly.entity_id
_entity_poly.type
_entity_poly.pdbx_seq_one_letter_code
_entity_poly.pdbx_strand_id
1 'polypeptide(L)'
;MKTIFSNLLFVAMAVAVASCGDCPTDDTDMLLKHEDCDKFYQCTNGEKVERHCPENLYFNEEEDICDWPKNVNCAGRNIPVVPLTNVIVDYTTN
;
A
#
# COMPACT_ATOMS: atom_id res chain seq x y z
N MET A 1 0.84 12.11 53.56
CA MET A 1 0.73 13.25 52.62
C MET A 1 1.77 13.05 51.53
N LYS A 2 1.41 12.41 50.41
CA LYS A 2 2.29 12.24 49.23
C LYS A 2 1.73 13.14 48.14
N THR A 3 2.59 14.06 47.70
CA THR A 3 2.29 15.18 46.81
C THR A 3 1.88 14.72 45.42
N ILE A 4 1.07 15.57 44.79
CA ILE A 4 0.14 15.31 43.72
C ILE A 4 0.72 15.87 42.39
N PHE A 5 0.51 15.13 41.29
CA PHE A 5 0.60 15.46 39.85
C PHE A 5 1.78 16.29 39.29
N SER A 6 2.69 15.61 38.59
CA SER A 6 3.31 16.09 37.33
C SER A 6 3.73 14.89 36.48
N ASN A 7 2.76 14.28 35.80
CA ASN A 7 3.00 13.27 34.76
C ASN A 7 3.20 13.99 33.42
N LEU A 8 4.31 14.72 33.30
CA LEU A 8 4.76 15.32 32.05
C LEU A 8 5.97 14.52 31.55
N LEU A 9 5.75 13.85 30.41
CA LEU A 9 6.68 13.08 29.58
C LEU A 9 7.13 11.72 30.12
N PHE A 10 7.28 10.77 29.20
CA PHE A 10 7.58 9.34 29.37
C PHE A 10 6.41 8.42 29.69
N VAL A 11 5.24 8.64 29.08
CA VAL A 11 4.59 7.47 28.48
C VAL A 11 5.26 7.30 27.13
N ALA A 12 6.35 6.53 27.08
CA ALA A 12 6.80 5.93 25.83
C ALA A 12 5.75 4.86 25.49
N MET A 13 4.58 5.32 25.07
CA MET A 13 3.61 4.47 24.42
C MET A 13 4.35 4.03 23.16
N ALA A 14 4.84 2.80 23.15
CA ALA A 14 5.08 2.10 21.90
C ALA A 14 3.72 2.02 21.21
N VAL A 15 3.36 3.11 20.53
CA VAL A 15 2.28 3.09 19.56
C VAL A 15 2.80 2.13 18.51
N ALA A 16 2.25 0.92 18.48
CA ALA A 16 2.40 0.02 17.37
C ALA A 16 1.67 0.66 16.19
N VAL A 17 2.32 1.65 15.56
CA VAL A 17 1.90 2.11 14.24
C VAL A 17 2.17 0.90 13.36
N ALA A 18 1.14 0.36 12.73
CA ALA A 18 1.32 -0.61 11.66
C ALA A 18 2.12 0.11 10.56
N SER A 19 3.45 -0.06 10.56
CA SER A 19 4.30 0.47 9.50
C SER A 19 3.96 -0.31 8.25
N CYS A 20 3.15 0.30 7.39
CA CYS A 20 3.10 -0.08 5.99
C CYS A 20 4.47 0.30 5.40
N GLY A 21 5.17 -0.67 4.78
CA GLY A 21 6.61 -0.63 4.50
C GLY A 21 7.17 0.77 4.20
N ASP A 22 8.15 1.20 4.98
CA ASP A 22 8.78 2.52 4.83
C ASP A 22 9.69 2.55 3.61
N CYS A 23 9.74 3.69 2.91
CA CYS A 23 10.68 3.86 1.82
C CYS A 23 12.11 4.04 2.37
N PRO A 24 13.11 3.35 1.79
CA PRO A 24 14.48 3.58 2.18
C PRO A 24 14.91 5.00 1.78
N THR A 25 15.82 5.58 2.57
CA THR A 25 16.38 6.93 2.30
C THR A 25 17.57 6.90 1.35
N ASP A 26 17.97 5.70 0.92
CA ASP A 26 18.97 5.53 -0.13
C ASP A 26 18.33 5.64 -1.53
N ASP A 27 19.17 5.72 -2.55
CA ASP A 27 18.74 5.86 -3.95
C ASP A 27 18.23 4.52 -4.55
N THR A 28 17.74 3.60 -3.71
CA THR A 28 17.19 2.32 -4.17
C THR A 28 15.79 2.53 -4.72
N ASP A 29 15.61 2.30 -6.01
CA ASP A 29 14.29 2.19 -6.61
C ASP A 29 13.59 0.93 -6.07
N MET A 30 12.59 1.16 -5.22
CA MET A 30 11.78 0.11 -4.60
C MET A 30 10.31 0.36 -4.91
N LEU A 31 9.59 -0.70 -5.27
CA LEU A 31 8.14 -0.67 -5.42
C LEU A 31 7.48 -1.33 -4.22
N LEU A 32 6.36 -0.76 -3.77
CA LEU A 32 5.59 -1.25 -2.63
C LEU A 32 4.13 -1.42 -3.03
N LYS A 33 3.48 -2.43 -2.48
CA LYS A 33 2.03 -2.62 -2.68
C LYS A 33 1.22 -1.43 -2.15
N HIS A 34 0.22 -1.01 -2.91
CA HIS A 34 -0.83 -0.09 -2.48
C HIS A 34 -2.02 -0.87 -1.92
N GLU A 35 -2.91 -0.20 -1.19
CA GLU A 35 -4.18 -0.73 -0.71
C GLU A 35 -5.15 -1.11 -1.84
N ASP A 36 -4.94 -0.54 -3.03
CA ASP A 36 -5.71 -0.76 -4.26
C ASP A 36 -4.86 -1.58 -5.21
N CYS A 37 -5.41 -2.65 -5.78
CA CYS A 37 -4.63 -3.64 -6.52
C CYS A 37 -4.10 -3.12 -7.86
N ASP A 38 -4.74 -2.10 -8.42
CA ASP A 38 -4.33 -1.38 -9.64
C ASP A 38 -3.31 -0.26 -9.37
N LYS A 39 -2.84 -0.13 -8.12
CA LYS A 39 -1.84 0.86 -7.74
C LYS A 39 -0.65 0.24 -7.03
N PHE A 40 0.42 1.01 -6.99
CA PHE A 40 1.62 0.73 -6.21
C PHE A 40 2.27 2.05 -5.78
N TYR A 41 3.12 1.99 -4.77
CA TYR A 41 3.99 3.11 -4.43
C TYR A 41 5.37 2.88 -5.04
N GLN A 42 5.91 3.90 -5.68
CA GLN A 42 7.32 3.99 -6.05
C GLN A 42 8.04 4.81 -5.00
N CYS A 43 9.09 4.25 -4.41
CA CYS A 43 9.93 5.01 -3.50
C CYS A 43 10.81 5.98 -4.27
N THR A 44 10.86 7.24 -3.83
CA THR A 44 11.71 8.28 -4.41
C THR A 44 12.17 9.19 -3.28
N ASN A 45 13.49 9.30 -3.07
CA ASN A 45 14.08 10.12 -2.00
C ASN A 45 13.50 9.84 -0.59
N GLY A 46 13.22 8.58 -0.25
CA GLY A 46 12.60 8.21 1.02
C GLY A 46 11.10 8.46 1.13
N GLU A 47 10.43 8.89 0.06
CA GLU A 47 8.99 9.13 0.03
C GLU A 47 8.25 8.15 -0.88
N LYS A 48 7.04 7.77 -0.48
CA LYS A 48 6.12 6.97 -1.29
C LYS A 48 5.43 7.85 -2.32
N VAL A 49 5.64 7.56 -3.59
CA VAL A 49 4.93 8.20 -4.69
C VAL A 49 3.90 7.23 -5.25
N GLU A 50 2.62 7.53 -5.13
CA GLU A 50 1.54 6.71 -5.69
C GLU A 50 1.63 6.67 -7.22
N ARG A 51 1.51 5.48 -7.79
CA ARG A 51 1.47 5.18 -9.21
C ARG A 51 0.28 4.28 -9.52
N HIS A 52 -0.35 4.52 -10.66
CA HIS A 52 -1.39 3.66 -11.19
C HIS A 52 -0.80 2.74 -12.25
N CYS A 53 -1.26 1.49 -12.26
CA CYS A 53 -1.02 0.60 -13.38
C CYS A 53 -1.79 1.06 -14.62
N PRO A 54 -1.29 0.73 -15.83
CA PRO A 54 -2.06 0.91 -17.06
C PRO A 54 -3.40 0.17 -17.02
N GLU A 55 -4.32 0.58 -17.88
CA GLU A 55 -5.72 0.12 -17.86
C GLU A 55 -5.86 -1.40 -17.70
N ASN A 56 -6.59 -1.81 -16.67
CA ASN A 56 -6.95 -3.20 -16.35
C ASN A 56 -5.77 -4.11 -15.95
N LEU A 57 -4.64 -3.53 -15.56
CA LEU A 57 -3.51 -4.26 -14.98
C LEU A 57 -3.44 -4.02 -13.47
N TYR A 58 -2.94 -5.02 -12.75
CA TYR A 58 -2.74 -4.97 -11.31
C TYR A 58 -1.26 -5.10 -10.98
N PHE A 59 -0.84 -4.51 -9.87
CA PHE A 59 0.54 -4.57 -9.44
C PHE A 59 0.86 -5.97 -8.88
N ASN A 60 1.76 -6.67 -9.57
CA ASN A 60 2.36 -7.93 -9.16
C ASN A 60 3.57 -7.65 -8.26
N GLU A 61 3.43 -7.89 -6.95
CA GLU A 61 4.52 -7.69 -5.98
C GLU A 61 5.65 -8.71 -6.11
N GLU A 62 5.43 -9.85 -6.77
CA GLU A 62 6.45 -10.87 -6.96
C GLU A 62 7.41 -10.54 -8.10
N GLU A 63 6.92 -9.80 -9.10
CA GLU A 63 7.66 -9.45 -10.32
C GLU A 63 7.96 -7.95 -10.44
N ASP A 64 7.47 -7.13 -9.50
CA ASP A 64 7.59 -5.66 -9.50
C ASP A 64 7.08 -5.01 -10.81
N ILE A 65 5.99 -5.54 -11.38
CA ILE A 65 5.38 -5.04 -12.62
C ILE A 65 3.86 -4.94 -12.51
N CYS A 66 3.26 -4.16 -13.40
CA CYS A 66 1.83 -4.24 -13.66
C CYS A 66 1.55 -5.41 -14.62
N ASP A 67 0.76 -6.37 -14.18
CA ASP A 67 0.44 -7.57 -14.95
C ASP A 67 -1.09 -7.83 -14.96
N TRP A 68 -1.49 -8.79 -15.79
CA TRP A 68 -2.88 -9.19 -15.94
C TRP A 68 -3.46 -9.73 -14.63
N PRO A 69 -4.73 -9.43 -14.30
CA PRO A 69 -5.36 -9.87 -13.05
C PRO A 69 -5.24 -11.37 -12.75
N LYS A 70 -5.20 -12.23 -13.78
CA LYS A 70 -5.03 -13.68 -13.64
C LYS A 70 -3.66 -14.12 -13.10
N ASN A 71 -2.65 -13.25 -13.20
CA ASN A 71 -1.29 -13.49 -12.76
C ASN A 71 -0.99 -12.80 -11.40
N VAL A 72 -1.93 -12.01 -10.87
CA VAL A 72 -1.72 -11.18 -9.69
C VAL A 72 -2.57 -11.66 -8.53
N ASN A 73 -1.96 -11.87 -7.38
CA ASN A 73 -2.68 -12.07 -6.13
C ASN A 73 -2.93 -10.72 -5.44
N CYS A 74 -4.18 -10.24 -5.45
CA CYS A 74 -4.55 -9.00 -4.77
C CYS A 74 -4.59 -9.11 -3.24
N ALA A 75 -4.59 -10.32 -2.66
CA ALA A 75 -4.42 -10.59 -1.22
C ALA A 75 -5.06 -9.56 -0.25
N GLY A 76 -6.37 -9.31 -0.38
CA GLY A 76 -7.11 -8.42 0.52
C GLY A 76 -6.98 -6.92 0.21
N ARG A 77 -6.33 -6.55 -0.90
CA ARG A 77 -6.40 -5.20 -1.49
C ARG A 77 -7.77 -4.95 -2.12
N ASN A 78 -8.14 -3.68 -2.19
CA ASN A 78 -9.32 -3.25 -2.93
C ASN A 78 -9.10 -3.53 -4.42
N ILE A 79 -10.11 -4.10 -5.06
CA ILE A 79 -10.13 -4.25 -6.51
C ILE A 79 -11.05 -3.14 -7.04
N PRO A 80 -10.51 -2.08 -7.65
CA PRO A 80 -11.36 -1.06 -8.22
C PRO A 80 -12.16 -1.62 -9.38
N VAL A 81 -13.41 -1.19 -9.45
CA VAL A 81 -14.28 -1.49 -10.58
C VAL A 81 -13.81 -0.67 -11.77
N VAL A 82 -12.89 -1.23 -12.57
CA VAL A 82 -12.50 -0.62 -13.83
C VAL A 82 -13.68 -0.70 -14.80
N PRO A 83 -14.17 0.43 -15.35
CA PRO A 83 -15.25 0.43 -16.33
C PRO A 83 -14.70 -0.04 -17.68
N LEU A 84 -14.62 -1.36 -17.85
CA LEU A 84 -14.33 -2.01 -19.12
C LEU A 84 -15.53 -1.85 -20.06
N THR A 85 -15.64 -0.72 -20.76
CA THR A 85 -16.47 -0.56 -21.97
C THR A 85 -17.94 -1.04 -21.86
N ASN A 86 -18.59 -0.83 -20.71
CA ASN A 86 -19.97 -1.26 -20.35
C ASN A 86 -20.12 -2.68 -19.74
N VAL A 87 -19.04 -3.29 -19.26
CA VAL A 87 -19.09 -4.51 -18.44
C VAL A 87 -18.45 -4.21 -17.09
N ILE A 88 -19.24 -4.27 -16.02
CA ILE A 88 -18.71 -4.29 -14.66
C ILE A 88 -18.14 -5.70 -14.46
N VAL A 89 -16.83 -5.88 -14.66
CA VAL A 89 -16.15 -7.13 -14.31
C VAL A 89 -15.83 -7.05 -12.83
N ASP A 90 -16.73 -7.58 -12.01
CA ASP A 90 -16.48 -7.77 -10.59
C ASP A 90 -15.58 -9.01 -10.42
N TYR A 91 -14.28 -8.80 -10.22
CA TYR A 91 -13.34 -9.87 -9.94
C TYR A 91 -13.51 -10.47 -8.52
N THR A 92 -14.52 -10.02 -7.73
CA THR A 92 -14.80 -10.54 -6.38
C THR A 92 -15.77 -11.72 -6.33
N THR A 93 -16.40 -12.14 -7.45
CA THR A 93 -17.24 -13.35 -7.46
C THR A 93 -16.52 -14.54 -8.09
N ASN A 94 -15.82 -15.31 -7.25
CA ASN A 94 -15.74 -16.77 -7.41
C ASN A 94 -16.59 -17.41 -6.32
#